data_AF-A0A0R3WZK3-F1
#
_entry.id   AF-A0A0R3WZK3-F1
#
_cell.length_a   1.000
_cell.length_b   1.000
_cell.length_c   1.000
_cell.angle_alpha   90.00
_cell.angle_beta   90.00
_cell.angle_gamma   90.00
#
_symmetry.space_group_name_H-M   'P 1'
#
loop_
_entity.id
_entity.type
_entity.pdbx_description
1 polymer ?
#
loop_
_entity_poly.entity_id
_entity_poly.type
_entity_poly.pdbx_seq_one_letter_code
_entity_poly.pdbx_strand_id
1 'polypeptide(L)'
;MRLSLLLCRRIRHDFLPVYIKKQWKEQGSIMTARRLRVPQQALADPRIAEVAAQAEDTFVSTRYRDALAREIEIGATPEERAAWELQLTQRLAQFGDITGNVSASSPSLIFEPSRLFCRDIAQVAMLTNTVVHEGTPSALQSIYEKLVLSPAVNTQSLLSAVERSVLHAHVWHTDEDKLPKRYNPDLLIWKFKTEFGIHPTNVARYLLFNLFRVCEIQALEMHLTPSSDPHTGLPSRWLLRDRFVETSFLWGEEQPRRVQFSQRNDLVLLSPTPTPLCEHPAAALTATQAQIFEDLKTRMHLISPLIDLTSTTQYREDSSDGIHTTNYPYPHLITVNIALPNTWSDFTAPEKDRITVAQRQTIGLMHCYASCLATAKRLYGNECAKAPLPEPIAVQAVCTDGVFFDFITFQLNTLATPDWSKNPAPQAPMNLAWVDGNHEIVRKHYPKRSMLRNTKYTDLDMKVFYRLFAYYLYGMLATEDEKTESLVVNSGGAI
;
A
#
# COMPACT_ATOMS: atom_id res chain seq x y z
N MET A 1 5.46 -71.91 -38.15
CA MET A 1 5.57 -70.50 -38.59
C MET A 1 4.84 -69.66 -37.55
N ARG A 2 5.38 -68.55 -36.99
CA ARG A 2 5.76 -67.24 -37.60
C ARG A 2 4.54 -66.60 -38.31
N LEU A 3 4.10 -65.34 -38.15
CA LEU A 3 4.45 -64.11 -37.38
C LEU A 3 3.14 -63.24 -37.34
N SER A 4 2.90 -62.19 -36.52
CA SER A 4 3.59 -61.59 -35.36
C SER A 4 2.67 -60.62 -34.56
N LEU A 5 3.08 -60.30 -33.33
CA LEU A 5 3.00 -59.04 -32.53
C LEU A 5 2.49 -57.77 -33.28
N LEU A 6 1.74 -56.84 -32.66
CA LEU A 6 2.09 -56.07 -31.45
C LEU A 6 0.88 -55.55 -30.61
N LEU A 7 0.87 -55.91 -29.32
CA LEU A 7 0.91 -54.99 -28.16
C LEU A 7 0.27 -53.58 -28.24
N CYS A 8 -1.05 -53.50 -28.07
CA CYS A 8 -1.71 -52.29 -27.55
C CYS A 8 -1.42 -52.11 -26.05
N ARG A 9 -0.21 -51.67 -25.68
CA ARG A 9 0.10 -51.27 -24.29
C ARG A 9 -0.65 -49.96 -23.96
N ARG A 10 -1.54 -50.01 -22.96
CA ARG A 10 -2.02 -48.79 -22.28
C ARG A 10 -0.81 -48.00 -21.77
N ILE A 11 -0.54 -46.85 -22.38
CA ILE A 11 0.48 -45.91 -21.92
C ILE A 11 0.00 -45.36 -20.58
N ARG A 12 0.79 -45.58 -19.52
CA ARG A 12 0.52 -44.93 -18.22
C ARG A 12 0.72 -43.43 -18.38
N HIS A 13 -0.27 -42.65 -17.91
CA HIS A 13 -0.40 -41.22 -18.15
C HIS A 13 0.82 -40.39 -17.66
N ASP A 14 1.62 -40.97 -16.76
CA ASP A 14 2.79 -40.36 -16.11
C ASP A 14 4.02 -40.21 -17.02
N PHE A 15 4.09 -40.91 -18.16
CA PHE A 15 5.22 -40.83 -19.09
C PHE A 15 5.08 -39.75 -20.18
N LEU A 16 3.86 -39.24 -20.43
CA LEU A 16 3.65 -38.17 -21.42
C LEU A 16 4.54 -36.94 -21.17
N PRO A 17 4.66 -36.42 -19.92
CA PRO A 17 5.54 -35.27 -19.63
C PRO A 17 7.03 -35.56 -19.87
N VAL A 18 7.45 -36.83 -19.73
CA VAL A 18 8.83 -37.25 -19.99
C VAL A 18 9.11 -37.29 -21.48
N TYR A 19 8.18 -37.80 -22.29
CA TYR A 19 8.30 -37.76 -23.75
C TYR A 19 8.24 -36.33 -24.29
N ILE A 20 7.37 -35.47 -23.77
CA ILE A 20 7.33 -34.04 -24.13
C ILE A 20 8.66 -33.37 -23.79
N LYS A 21 9.20 -33.54 -22.57
CA LYS A 21 10.52 -32.96 -22.21
C LYS A 21 11.67 -33.53 -23.03
N LYS A 22 11.63 -34.81 -23.41
CA LYS A 22 12.64 -35.43 -24.27
C LYS A 22 12.58 -34.85 -25.68
N GLN A 23 11.38 -34.77 -26.27
CA GLN A 23 11.16 -34.17 -27.59
C GLN A 23 11.56 -32.69 -27.63
N TRP A 24 11.26 -31.91 -26.59
CA TRP A 24 11.70 -30.51 -26.47
C TRP A 24 13.23 -30.37 -26.33
N LYS A 25 13.91 -31.32 -25.67
CA LYS A 25 15.39 -31.36 -25.61
C LYS A 25 16.04 -31.77 -26.94
N GLU A 26 15.40 -32.66 -27.70
CA GLU A 26 15.96 -33.21 -28.94
C GLU A 26 15.65 -32.33 -30.16
N GLN A 27 14.52 -31.62 -30.20
CA GLN A 27 14.12 -30.76 -31.32
C GLN A 27 14.50 -29.28 -31.13
N GLY A 28 14.65 -28.82 -29.88
CA GLY A 28 14.88 -27.41 -29.55
C GLY A 28 13.65 -26.53 -29.80
N SER A 29 13.49 -25.46 -29.01
CA SER A 29 12.44 -24.47 -29.29
C SER A 29 12.92 -23.47 -30.33
N ILE A 30 12.53 -23.66 -31.59
CA ILE A 30 12.66 -22.64 -32.66
C ILE A 30 11.37 -21.79 -32.71
N MET A 31 10.79 -21.48 -31.55
CA MET A 31 9.68 -20.53 -31.46
C MET A 31 10.19 -19.13 -31.10
N THR A 32 10.66 -18.41 -32.13
CA THR A 32 10.58 -16.95 -32.10
C THR A 32 9.12 -16.55 -32.36
N ALA A 33 8.46 -15.96 -31.36
CA ALA A 33 7.10 -15.46 -31.49
C ALA A 33 7.06 -14.21 -32.38
N ARG A 34 6.99 -14.41 -33.71
CA ARG A 34 6.54 -13.39 -34.66
C ARG A 34 5.06 -13.63 -34.99
N ARG A 35 4.30 -12.52 -34.95
CA ARG A 35 2.90 -12.24 -35.34
C ARG A 35 2.04 -13.37 -35.93
N LEU A 36 0.73 -13.30 -35.63
CA LEU A 36 -0.32 -14.18 -36.18
C LEU A 36 -0.15 -14.43 -37.69
N ARG A 37 -0.20 -15.71 -38.09
CA ARG A 37 0.08 -16.14 -39.46
C ARG A 37 -1.07 -15.78 -40.42
N VAL A 38 -0.93 -14.68 -41.13
CA VAL A 38 -1.60 -14.50 -42.43
C VAL A 38 -0.88 -15.41 -43.46
N PRO A 39 -1.56 -16.25 -44.24
CA PRO A 39 -0.92 -17.05 -45.29
C PRO A 39 -0.21 -16.14 -46.31
N GLN A 40 1.01 -16.47 -46.72
CA GLN A 40 1.78 -15.64 -47.67
C GLN A 40 1.06 -15.41 -49.01
N GLN A 41 0.20 -16.35 -49.44
CA GLN A 41 -0.64 -16.20 -50.63
C GLN A 41 -1.69 -15.08 -50.48
N ALA A 42 -2.18 -14.81 -49.26
CA ALA A 42 -3.11 -13.72 -48.99
C ALA A 42 -2.41 -12.36 -48.89
N LEU A 43 -1.11 -12.32 -48.57
CA LEU A 43 -0.29 -11.11 -48.61
C LEU A 43 0.22 -10.75 -50.02
N ALA A 44 0.09 -11.66 -50.98
CA ALA A 44 0.43 -11.43 -52.39
C ALA A 44 -0.70 -10.75 -53.19
N ASP A 45 -1.94 -10.76 -52.68
CA ASP A 45 -3.04 -10.00 -53.25
C ASP A 45 -3.02 -8.56 -52.68
N PRO A 46 -2.79 -7.52 -53.52
CA PRO A 46 -2.65 -6.16 -53.03
C PRO A 46 -3.88 -5.64 -52.28
N ARG A 47 -5.09 -6.13 -52.61
CA ARG A 47 -6.33 -5.70 -51.92
C ARG A 47 -6.43 -6.27 -50.52
N ILE A 48 -6.00 -7.52 -50.33
CA ILE A 48 -6.02 -8.18 -49.03
C ILE A 48 -4.87 -7.65 -48.16
N ALA A 49 -3.71 -7.35 -48.75
CA ALA A 49 -2.61 -6.69 -48.05
C ALA A 49 -3.00 -5.29 -47.53
N GLU A 50 -3.72 -4.49 -48.33
CA GLU A 50 -4.19 -3.16 -47.93
C GLU A 50 -5.24 -3.22 -46.81
N VAL A 51 -6.22 -4.15 -46.90
CA VAL A 51 -7.20 -4.39 -45.82
C VAL A 51 -6.52 -4.93 -44.55
N ALA A 52 -5.53 -5.81 -44.68
CA ALA A 52 -4.75 -6.31 -43.55
C ALA A 52 -3.90 -5.21 -42.89
N ALA A 53 -3.34 -4.30 -43.67
CA ALA A 53 -2.61 -3.14 -43.15
C ALA A 53 -3.55 -2.17 -42.41
N GLN A 54 -4.72 -1.86 -42.98
CA GLN A 54 -5.76 -1.06 -42.32
C GLN A 54 -6.28 -1.73 -41.04
N ALA A 55 -6.38 -3.06 -41.01
CA ALA A 55 -6.75 -3.82 -39.83
C ALA A 55 -5.62 -3.88 -38.78
N GLU A 56 -4.34 -3.95 -39.17
CA GLU A 56 -3.24 -3.77 -38.22
C GLU A 56 -3.28 -2.35 -37.61
N ASP A 57 -3.59 -1.31 -38.39
CA ASP A 57 -3.75 0.06 -37.91
C ASP A 57 -4.96 0.27 -36.97
N THR A 58 -5.99 -0.60 -36.99
CA THR A 58 -7.06 -0.56 -35.97
C THR A 58 -6.70 -1.25 -34.65
N PHE A 59 -5.65 -2.10 -34.64
CA PHE A 59 -5.07 -2.68 -33.41
C PHE A 59 -3.84 -1.93 -32.91
N VAL A 60 -3.19 -1.12 -33.75
CA VAL A 60 -2.30 -0.06 -33.29
C VAL A 60 -3.18 0.99 -32.63
N SER A 61 -3.30 0.90 -31.30
CA SER A 61 -3.78 2.01 -30.48
C SER A 61 -3.11 3.29 -30.97
N THR A 62 -3.91 4.31 -31.29
CA THR A 62 -3.35 5.55 -31.81
C THR A 62 -2.32 6.02 -30.79
N ARG A 63 -1.08 6.28 -31.22
CA ARG A 63 0.02 6.61 -30.27
C ARG A 63 -0.37 7.75 -29.33
N TYR A 64 -1.25 8.63 -29.79
CA TYR A 64 -1.88 9.69 -29.01
C TYR A 64 -2.81 9.17 -27.88
N ARG A 65 -3.62 8.12 -28.08
CA ARG A 65 -4.39 7.48 -27.01
C ARG A 65 -3.52 6.74 -26.02
N ASP A 66 -2.47 6.05 -26.45
CA ASP A 66 -1.53 5.41 -25.51
C ASP A 66 -0.62 6.41 -24.79
N ALA A 67 -0.32 7.56 -25.41
CA ALA A 67 0.38 8.67 -24.75
C ALA A 67 -0.56 9.33 -23.74
N LEU A 68 -1.75 9.75 -24.16
CA LEU A 68 -2.76 10.36 -23.31
C LEU A 68 -3.21 9.44 -22.17
N ALA A 69 -3.36 8.13 -22.40
CA ALA A 69 -3.65 7.17 -21.33
C ALA A 69 -2.48 7.07 -20.33
N ARG A 70 -1.22 7.13 -20.79
CA ARG A 70 -0.04 7.17 -19.90
C ARG A 70 0.12 8.52 -19.19
N GLU A 71 -0.23 9.62 -19.84
CA GLU A 71 -0.33 10.96 -19.24
C GLU A 71 -1.43 10.99 -18.16
N ILE A 72 -2.56 10.31 -18.39
CA ILE A 72 -3.66 10.13 -17.42
C ILE A 72 -3.35 9.09 -16.34
N GLU A 73 -2.46 8.12 -16.56
CA GLU A 73 -2.03 7.19 -15.50
C GLU A 73 -0.95 7.78 -14.59
N ILE A 74 -0.08 8.64 -15.13
CA ILE A 74 1.11 9.18 -14.43
C ILE A 74 0.88 10.62 -13.94
N GLY A 75 -0.01 11.39 -14.60
CA GLY A 75 -0.25 12.80 -14.33
C GLY A 75 0.87 13.72 -14.84
N ALA A 76 1.56 13.34 -15.92
CA ALA A 76 2.81 13.97 -16.37
C ALA A 76 2.95 13.97 -17.90
N THR A 77 3.56 15.02 -18.45
CA THR A 77 3.94 15.10 -19.87
C THR A 77 5.09 14.16 -20.22
N PRO A 78 5.25 13.77 -21.50
CA PRO A 78 6.38 12.93 -21.93
C PRO A 78 7.76 13.59 -21.70
N GLU A 79 7.85 14.91 -21.69
CA GLU A 79 9.09 15.65 -21.44
C GLU A 79 9.48 15.62 -19.95
N GLU A 80 8.54 15.88 -19.04
CA GLU A 80 8.73 15.73 -17.59
C GLU A 80 9.14 14.30 -17.23
N ARG A 81 8.48 13.30 -17.85
CA ARG A 81 8.85 11.90 -17.67
C ARG A 81 10.28 11.61 -18.12
N ALA A 82 10.71 12.12 -19.27
CA ALA A 82 12.09 11.92 -19.74
C ALA A 82 13.11 12.56 -18.78
N ALA A 83 12.78 13.72 -18.20
CA ALA A 83 13.59 14.34 -17.14
C ALA A 83 13.64 13.48 -15.87
N TRP A 84 12.51 12.88 -15.44
CA TRP A 84 12.47 11.98 -14.27
C TRP A 84 13.20 10.66 -14.51
N GLU A 85 13.11 10.07 -15.70
CA GLU A 85 13.87 8.85 -16.06
C GLU A 85 15.38 9.14 -16.11
N LEU A 86 15.79 10.31 -16.62
CA LEU A 86 17.18 10.77 -16.57
C LEU A 86 17.65 11.01 -15.13
N GLN A 87 16.84 11.67 -14.30
CA GLN A 87 17.12 11.88 -12.88
C GLN A 87 17.22 10.55 -12.11
N LEU A 88 16.33 9.58 -12.39
CA LEU A 88 16.37 8.24 -11.82
C LEU A 88 17.64 7.49 -12.27
N THR A 89 18.04 7.62 -13.54
CA THR A 89 19.26 6.98 -14.06
C THR A 89 20.52 7.58 -13.42
N GLN A 90 20.59 8.91 -13.25
CA GLN A 90 21.65 9.58 -12.51
C GLN A 90 21.69 9.16 -11.03
N ARG A 91 20.52 9.02 -10.40
CA ARG A 91 20.36 8.53 -9.02
C ARG A 91 20.84 7.07 -8.87
N LEU A 92 20.53 6.21 -9.84
CA LEU A 92 20.96 4.80 -9.83
C LEU A 92 22.44 4.60 -10.19
N ALA A 93 23.03 5.50 -11.00
CA ALA A 93 24.45 5.44 -11.37
C ALA A 93 25.39 5.47 -10.15
N GLN A 94 24.95 6.07 -9.03
CA GLN A 94 25.65 6.08 -7.74
C GLN A 94 25.93 4.67 -7.17
N PHE A 95 25.21 3.65 -7.64
CA PHE A 95 25.36 2.24 -7.24
C PHE A 95 26.02 1.37 -8.32
N GLY A 96 26.34 1.93 -9.49
CA GLY A 96 26.90 1.17 -10.63
C GLY A 96 28.38 0.80 -10.47
N ASP A 97 29.17 1.67 -9.84
CA ASP A 97 30.62 1.48 -9.66
C ASP A 97 30.93 0.57 -8.45
N ILE A 98 30.62 -0.72 -8.59
CA ILE A 98 30.96 -1.79 -7.64
C ILE A 98 32.49 -1.92 -7.42
N THR A 99 33.30 -1.28 -8.26
CA THR A 99 34.76 -1.23 -8.22
C THR A 99 35.35 0.06 -7.61
N GLY A 100 34.52 1.04 -7.26
CA GLY A 100 34.94 2.29 -6.64
C GLY A 100 35.17 2.18 -5.13
N ASN A 101 36.06 3.02 -4.57
CA ASN A 101 36.28 3.08 -3.12
C ASN A 101 34.96 3.34 -2.39
N VAL A 102 34.51 2.36 -1.59
CA VAL A 102 33.36 2.52 -0.69
C VAL A 102 33.64 3.69 0.23
N SER A 103 32.87 4.78 0.10
CA SER A 103 32.93 5.87 1.07
C SER A 103 32.56 5.31 2.44
N ALA A 104 33.36 5.66 3.45
CA ALA A 104 33.16 5.20 4.82
C ALA A 104 32.01 5.96 5.50
N SER A 105 30.82 5.86 4.92
CA SER A 105 29.58 6.45 5.42
C SER A 105 29.20 5.84 6.77
N SER A 106 28.71 6.67 7.69
CA SER A 106 28.27 6.23 9.02
C SER A 106 27.11 5.22 8.90
N PRO A 107 27.04 4.18 9.75
CA PRO A 107 26.00 3.16 9.62
C PRO A 107 24.60 3.76 9.75
N SER A 108 23.75 3.46 8.76
CA SER A 108 22.33 3.81 8.72
C SER A 108 21.48 2.59 9.06
N LEU A 109 20.41 2.79 9.83
CA LEU A 109 19.50 1.76 10.28
C LEU A 109 18.26 1.74 9.38
N ILE A 110 18.11 0.68 8.57
CA ILE A 110 16.99 0.53 7.64
C ILE A 110 15.83 -0.20 8.33
N PHE A 111 14.65 0.41 8.27
CA PHE A 111 13.39 -0.30 8.52
C PHE A 111 12.95 -1.03 7.24
N GLU A 112 12.71 -2.34 7.37
CA GLU A 112 12.20 -3.19 6.30
C GLU A 112 10.89 -3.83 6.76
N PRO A 113 9.76 -3.70 6.03
CA PRO A 113 8.46 -4.27 6.43
C PRO A 113 8.46 -5.80 6.60
N SER A 114 9.49 -6.50 6.10
CA SER A 114 9.66 -7.95 6.31
C SER A 114 10.13 -8.28 7.73
N ARG A 115 10.81 -7.33 8.41
CA ARG A 115 11.25 -7.47 9.80
C ARG A 115 10.16 -6.97 10.74
N LEU A 116 9.78 -7.85 11.65
CA LEU A 116 8.75 -7.59 12.65
C LEU A 116 9.44 -7.02 13.90
N PHE A 117 8.85 -5.99 14.48
CA PHE A 117 9.34 -5.41 15.73
C PHE A 117 9.10 -6.38 16.90
N CYS A 118 10.04 -6.42 17.85
CA CYS A 118 9.95 -7.31 19.01
C CYS A 118 8.97 -6.82 20.09
N ARG A 119 8.61 -5.53 20.10
CA ARG A 119 7.70 -4.90 21.05
C ARG A 119 6.60 -4.06 20.38
N ASP A 120 6.34 -4.33 19.11
CA ASP A 120 5.22 -3.79 18.31
C ASP A 120 5.08 -2.25 18.47
N ILE A 121 3.88 -1.79 18.83
CA ILE A 121 3.50 -0.36 18.89
C ILE A 121 4.39 0.44 19.85
N ALA A 122 4.79 -0.16 20.99
CA ALA A 122 5.59 0.55 21.99
C ALA A 122 6.98 0.93 21.47
N GLN A 123 7.56 0.07 20.64
CA GLN A 123 8.85 0.31 20.01
C GLN A 123 8.77 1.45 18.98
N VAL A 124 7.71 1.47 18.17
CA VAL A 124 7.50 2.50 17.15
C VAL A 124 7.13 3.86 17.76
N ALA A 125 6.33 3.87 18.82
CA ALA A 125 6.04 5.08 19.59
C ALA A 125 7.31 5.78 20.07
N MET A 126 8.27 5.03 20.61
CA MET A 126 9.58 5.58 21.02
C MET A 126 10.47 5.92 19.83
N LEU A 127 10.49 5.11 18.76
CA LEU A 127 11.28 5.37 17.56
C LEU A 127 10.87 6.68 16.86
N THR A 128 9.58 7.02 16.90
CA THR A 128 8.98 8.15 16.17
C THR A 128 8.57 9.32 17.06
N ASN A 129 8.79 9.24 18.38
CA ASN A 129 8.31 10.21 19.38
C ASN A 129 6.79 10.47 19.26
N THR A 130 6.00 9.39 19.27
CA THR A 130 4.56 9.40 18.99
C THR A 130 3.75 8.87 20.18
N VAL A 131 2.68 9.57 20.54
CA VAL A 131 1.62 9.05 21.43
C VAL A 131 0.59 8.32 20.58
N VAL A 132 0.31 7.05 20.91
CA VAL A 132 -0.60 6.20 20.14
C VAL A 132 -1.90 5.99 20.93
N HIS A 133 -3.01 6.49 20.38
CA HIS A 133 -4.36 6.31 20.88
C HIS A 133 -5.02 5.10 20.22
N GLU A 134 -5.79 4.33 21.00
CA GLU A 134 -6.64 3.25 20.48
C GLU A 134 -7.98 3.82 20.00
N GLY A 135 -8.46 3.34 18.84
CA GLY A 135 -9.70 3.78 18.21
C GLY A 135 -9.52 4.87 17.14
N THR A 136 -10.64 5.41 16.68
CA THR A 136 -10.72 6.45 15.63
C THR A 136 -10.67 7.87 16.21
N PRO A 137 -10.13 8.87 15.47
CA PRO A 137 -10.28 10.29 15.81
C PRO A 137 -11.75 10.71 15.84
N SER A 138 -12.11 11.66 16.71
CA SER A 138 -13.50 12.13 16.90
C SER A 138 -14.14 12.73 15.64
N ALA A 139 -13.38 13.50 14.86
CA ALA A 139 -13.83 14.05 13.58
C ALA A 139 -14.18 12.94 12.56
N LEU A 140 -13.36 11.87 12.52
CA LEU A 140 -13.56 10.73 11.64
C LEU A 140 -14.70 9.81 12.10
N GLN A 141 -14.84 9.64 13.42
CA GLN A 141 -15.96 8.95 14.04
C GLN A 141 -17.29 9.63 13.72
N SER A 142 -17.33 10.96 13.74
CA SER A 142 -18.51 11.75 13.33
C SER A 142 -18.91 11.50 11.88
N ILE A 143 -17.94 11.38 10.96
CA ILE A 143 -18.21 11.03 9.54
C ILE A 143 -18.72 9.59 9.44
N TYR A 144 -18.10 8.64 10.13
CA TYR A 144 -18.54 7.25 10.17
C TYR A 144 -19.99 7.12 10.67
N GLU A 145 -20.37 7.82 11.73
CA GLU A 145 -21.73 7.81 12.27
C GLU A 145 -22.75 8.43 11.29
N LYS A 146 -22.42 9.58 10.67
CA LYS A 146 -23.22 10.18 9.58
C LYS A 146 -23.45 9.19 8.43
N LEU A 147 -22.44 8.40 8.05
CA LEU A 147 -22.55 7.38 7.00
C LEU A 147 -23.42 6.19 7.42
N VAL A 148 -23.20 5.60 8.59
CA VAL A 148 -23.98 4.43 9.05
C VAL A 148 -25.47 4.75 9.18
N LEU A 149 -25.82 5.97 9.58
CA LEU A 149 -27.19 6.45 9.72
C LEU A 149 -27.84 6.86 8.37
N SER A 150 -27.06 7.03 7.30
CA SER A 150 -27.58 7.50 6.02
C SER A 150 -28.39 6.41 5.29
N PRO A 151 -29.65 6.69 4.87
CA PRO A 151 -30.46 5.71 4.15
C PRO A 151 -29.91 5.39 2.75
N ALA A 152 -29.17 6.31 2.13
CA ALA A 152 -28.54 6.10 0.82
C ALA A 152 -27.40 5.07 0.87
N VAL A 153 -26.78 4.88 2.04
CA VAL A 153 -25.69 3.91 2.25
C VAL A 153 -26.24 2.48 2.35
N ASN A 154 -27.46 2.31 2.88
CA ASN A 154 -28.04 0.98 3.13
C ASN A 154 -28.79 0.40 1.92
N THR A 155 -28.23 0.58 0.71
CA THR A 155 -28.79 0.03 -0.53
C THR A 155 -28.29 -1.40 -0.80
N GLN A 156 -29.20 -2.28 -1.22
CA GLN A 156 -28.87 -3.66 -1.60
C GLN A 156 -27.84 -3.70 -2.75
N SER A 157 -27.83 -2.69 -3.62
CA SER A 157 -26.83 -2.51 -4.68
C SER A 157 -25.41 -2.32 -4.14
N LEU A 158 -25.22 -1.51 -3.10
CA LEU A 158 -23.91 -1.30 -2.48
C LEU A 158 -23.38 -2.58 -1.84
N LEU A 159 -24.22 -3.28 -1.05
CA LEU A 159 -23.85 -4.57 -0.45
C LEU A 159 -23.42 -5.56 -1.54
N SER A 160 -24.20 -5.69 -2.61
CA SER A 160 -23.85 -6.55 -3.75
C SER A 160 -22.63 -6.06 -4.55
N ALA A 161 -22.26 -4.77 -4.50
CA ALA A 161 -21.02 -4.25 -5.09
C ALA A 161 -19.79 -4.59 -4.24
N VAL A 162 -19.88 -4.47 -2.92
CA VAL A 162 -18.82 -4.87 -1.98
C VAL A 162 -18.62 -6.39 -2.01
N GLU A 163 -19.69 -7.19 -1.97
CA GLU A 163 -19.63 -8.65 -2.08
C GLU A 163 -18.93 -9.10 -3.38
N ARG A 164 -19.34 -8.53 -4.53
CA ARG A 164 -18.68 -8.79 -5.82
C ARG A 164 -17.21 -8.37 -5.81
N SER A 165 -16.85 -7.28 -5.13
CA SER A 165 -15.46 -6.83 -5.02
C SER A 165 -14.59 -7.81 -4.24
N VAL A 166 -15.12 -8.36 -3.14
CA VAL A 166 -14.47 -9.41 -2.34
C VAL A 166 -14.32 -10.70 -3.15
N LEU A 167 -15.40 -11.20 -3.76
CA LEU A 167 -15.39 -12.44 -4.53
C LEU A 167 -14.50 -12.34 -5.79
N HIS A 168 -14.46 -11.17 -6.43
CA HIS A 168 -13.52 -10.90 -7.51
C HIS A 168 -12.07 -11.05 -7.05
N ALA A 169 -11.68 -10.35 -5.98
CA ALA A 169 -10.31 -10.35 -5.48
C ALA A 169 -9.85 -11.70 -4.92
N HIS A 170 -10.78 -12.57 -4.51
CA HIS A 170 -10.48 -13.84 -3.84
C HIS A 170 -10.75 -15.12 -4.63
N VAL A 171 -11.62 -15.07 -5.64
CA VAL A 171 -12.17 -16.26 -6.31
C VAL A 171 -12.25 -16.11 -7.83
N TRP A 172 -12.69 -14.96 -8.35
CA TRP A 172 -12.98 -14.81 -9.79
C TRP A 172 -11.83 -14.22 -10.62
N HIS A 173 -10.81 -13.60 -10.01
CA HIS A 173 -9.64 -13.15 -10.77
C HIS A 173 -8.92 -14.33 -11.41
N THR A 174 -8.47 -14.16 -12.65
CA THR A 174 -7.88 -15.23 -13.48
C THR A 174 -6.38 -15.47 -13.22
N ASP A 175 -5.87 -15.06 -12.05
CA ASP A 175 -4.46 -15.30 -11.70
C ASP A 175 -4.29 -16.78 -11.32
N GLU A 176 -3.44 -17.48 -12.06
CA GLU A 176 -3.05 -18.87 -11.76
C GLU A 176 -1.61 -18.94 -11.20
N ASP A 177 -1.23 -17.99 -10.35
CA ASP A 177 0.08 -17.96 -9.71
C ASP A 177 0.27 -19.18 -8.81
N LYS A 178 1.51 -19.70 -8.77
CA LYS A 178 1.88 -20.81 -7.91
C LYS A 178 2.00 -20.33 -6.46
N LEU A 179 0.95 -20.55 -5.68
CA LEU A 179 0.80 -20.00 -4.33
C LEU A 179 1.81 -20.55 -3.32
N PRO A 180 2.18 -19.76 -2.30
CA PRO A 180 2.87 -20.25 -1.11
C PRO A 180 2.19 -21.52 -0.55
N LYS A 181 3.00 -22.49 -0.14
CA LYS A 181 2.47 -23.64 0.61
C LYS A 181 1.83 -23.13 1.90
N ARG A 182 0.60 -23.55 2.16
CA ARG A 182 -0.04 -23.32 3.46
C ARG A 182 0.77 -24.05 4.53
N TYR A 183 0.97 -23.39 5.66
CA TYR A 183 1.47 -23.99 6.89
C TYR A 183 0.36 -23.89 7.94
N ASN A 184 0.15 -24.97 8.69
CA ASN A 184 -0.75 -24.94 9.84
C ASN A 184 0.00 -25.48 11.06
N PRO A 185 0.29 -24.66 12.09
CA PRO A 185 0.98 -25.12 13.29
C PRO A 185 0.21 -26.24 14.01
N ASP A 186 -1.12 -26.26 13.94
CA ASP A 186 -1.95 -27.31 14.54
C ASP A 186 -1.77 -28.69 13.87
N LEU A 187 -1.17 -28.74 12.68
CA LEU A 187 -1.06 -29.92 11.82
C LEU A 187 0.35 -30.07 11.23
N LEU A 188 1.41 -29.95 12.05
CA LEU A 188 2.83 -30.03 11.66
C LEU A 188 3.19 -31.17 10.70
N ILE A 189 2.56 -32.35 10.85
CA ILE A 189 2.80 -33.54 10.02
C ILE A 189 2.19 -33.40 8.61
N TRP A 190 1.15 -32.58 8.45
CA TRP A 190 0.39 -32.46 7.22
C TRP A 190 1.01 -31.46 6.24
N LYS A 191 1.74 -31.99 5.25
CA LYS A 191 2.31 -31.19 4.16
C LYS A 191 1.23 -30.88 3.11
N PHE A 192 0.71 -29.66 3.15
CA PHE A 192 -0.23 -29.17 2.14
C PHE A 192 0.38 -29.20 0.73
N LYS A 193 -0.42 -29.60 -0.26
CA LYS A 193 -0.02 -29.52 -1.67
C LYS A 193 0.05 -28.07 -2.09
N THR A 194 0.97 -27.73 -2.99
CA THR A 194 1.00 -26.40 -3.61
C THR A 194 -0.28 -26.17 -4.40
N GLU A 195 -0.82 -24.97 -4.27
CA GLU A 195 -2.02 -24.49 -4.93
C GLU A 195 -1.65 -23.54 -6.07
N PHE A 196 -2.59 -23.31 -6.97
CA PHE A 196 -2.53 -22.27 -8.00
C PHE A 196 -3.72 -21.35 -7.80
N GLY A 197 -3.53 -20.05 -7.98
CA GLY A 197 -4.56 -19.03 -7.76
C GLY A 197 -3.95 -17.65 -7.53
N ILE A 198 -4.74 -16.74 -6.95
CA ILE A 198 -4.39 -15.34 -6.75
C ILE A 198 -3.38 -15.19 -5.60
N HIS A 199 -2.20 -14.62 -5.86
CA HIS A 199 -1.18 -14.40 -4.81
C HIS A 199 -1.75 -13.47 -3.70
N PRO A 200 -1.48 -13.71 -2.39
CA PRO A 200 -2.08 -12.91 -1.31
C PRO A 200 -1.84 -11.39 -1.43
N THR A 201 -0.65 -10.98 -1.90
CA THR A 201 -0.35 -9.59 -2.26
C THR A 201 -1.33 -9.04 -3.31
N ASN A 202 -1.61 -9.82 -4.36
CA ASN A 202 -2.52 -9.39 -5.42
C ASN A 202 -3.97 -9.32 -4.91
N VAL A 203 -4.40 -10.25 -4.03
CA VAL A 203 -5.74 -10.23 -3.40
C VAL A 203 -6.02 -8.89 -2.72
N ALA A 204 -5.14 -8.44 -1.82
CA ALA A 204 -5.31 -7.17 -1.12
C ALA A 204 -5.35 -5.97 -2.09
N ARG A 205 -4.48 -5.98 -3.10
CA ARG A 205 -4.40 -4.94 -4.13
C ARG A 205 -5.67 -4.84 -4.98
N TYR A 206 -6.18 -5.98 -5.48
CA TYR A 206 -7.42 -6.04 -6.25
C TYR A 206 -8.64 -5.67 -5.42
N LEU A 207 -8.67 -6.08 -4.15
CA LEU A 207 -9.73 -5.71 -3.22
C LEU A 207 -9.77 -4.20 -3.01
N LEU A 208 -8.66 -3.59 -2.59
CA LEU A 208 -8.58 -2.15 -2.33
C LEU A 208 -8.90 -1.31 -3.57
N PHE A 209 -8.41 -1.71 -4.75
CA PHE A 209 -8.73 -1.00 -6.00
C PHE A 209 -10.23 -1.03 -6.31
N ASN A 210 -10.87 -2.19 -6.15
CA ASN A 210 -12.31 -2.32 -6.33
C ASN A 210 -13.11 -1.56 -5.27
N LEU A 211 -12.70 -1.62 -3.99
CA LEU A 211 -13.38 -0.92 -2.90
C LEU A 211 -13.26 0.60 -3.04
N PHE A 212 -12.11 1.15 -3.45
CA PHE A 212 -11.97 2.58 -3.74
C PHE A 212 -12.86 3.01 -4.92
N ARG A 213 -12.99 2.17 -5.96
CA ARG A 213 -13.95 2.43 -7.04
C ARG A 213 -15.40 2.44 -6.55
N VAL A 214 -15.77 1.54 -5.64
CA VAL A 214 -17.10 1.55 -5.01
C VAL A 214 -17.28 2.80 -4.15
N CYS A 215 -16.27 3.20 -3.37
CA CYS A 215 -16.29 4.44 -2.58
C CYS A 215 -16.52 5.68 -3.44
N GLU A 216 -15.83 5.81 -4.58
CA GLU A 216 -16.00 6.96 -5.47
C GLU A 216 -17.39 7.00 -6.12
N ILE A 217 -17.89 5.87 -6.64
CA ILE A 217 -19.27 5.79 -7.16
C ILE A 217 -20.28 6.18 -6.08
N GLN A 218 -20.10 5.67 -4.86
CA GLN A 218 -21.01 5.91 -3.76
C GLN A 218 -20.96 7.36 -3.23
N ALA A 219 -19.78 8.01 -3.29
CA ALA A 219 -19.63 9.42 -2.95
C ALA A 219 -20.36 10.33 -3.96
N LEU A 220 -20.28 10.01 -5.25
CA LEU A 220 -20.97 10.72 -6.32
C LEU A 220 -22.50 10.53 -6.24
N GLU A 221 -22.97 9.30 -5.94
CA GLU A 221 -24.40 8.99 -5.74
C GLU A 221 -25.01 9.73 -4.54
N MET A 222 -24.22 10.01 -3.49
CA MET A 222 -24.66 10.81 -2.33
C MET A 222 -24.39 12.32 -2.47
N HIS A 223 -23.78 12.75 -3.58
CA HIS A 223 -23.33 14.13 -3.79
C HIS A 223 -22.35 14.63 -2.70
N LEU A 224 -21.57 13.72 -2.09
CA LEU A 224 -20.55 14.04 -1.09
C LEU A 224 -19.23 14.51 -1.70
N THR A 225 -19.04 14.31 -3.01
CA THR A 225 -17.89 14.80 -3.75
C THR A 225 -18.34 15.46 -5.07
N PRO A 226 -17.71 16.57 -5.49
CA PRO A 226 -17.90 17.09 -6.84
C PRO A 226 -17.26 16.14 -7.85
N SER A 227 -17.95 15.87 -8.96
CA SER A 227 -17.47 14.95 -10.00
C SER A 227 -16.19 15.42 -10.69
N SER A 228 -16.00 16.73 -10.81
CA SER A 228 -14.80 17.38 -11.34
C SER A 228 -14.79 18.83 -10.87
N ASP A 229 -13.61 19.45 -10.80
CA ASP A 229 -13.48 20.90 -10.63
C ASP A 229 -14.05 21.62 -11.88
N PRO A 230 -15.02 22.55 -11.73
CA PRO A 230 -15.58 23.32 -12.85
C PRO A 230 -14.56 24.12 -13.67
N HIS A 231 -13.40 24.47 -13.09
CA HIS A 231 -12.39 25.31 -13.75
C HIS A 231 -11.34 24.51 -14.51
N THR A 232 -10.83 23.41 -13.95
CA THR A 232 -9.80 22.58 -14.59
C THR A 232 -10.34 21.34 -15.30
N GLY A 233 -11.58 20.92 -15.01
CA GLY A 233 -12.15 19.66 -15.50
C GLY A 233 -11.50 18.40 -14.93
N LEU A 234 -10.61 18.55 -13.93
CA LEU A 234 -9.91 17.46 -13.27
C LEU A 234 -10.74 16.88 -12.11
N PRO A 235 -10.55 15.60 -11.73
CA PRO A 235 -11.20 15.02 -10.56
C PRO A 235 -10.78 15.73 -9.26
N SER A 236 -11.58 15.63 -8.20
CA SER A 236 -11.21 16.22 -6.89
C SER A 236 -9.94 15.61 -6.28
N ARG A 237 -9.63 14.36 -6.62
CA ARG A 237 -8.52 13.56 -6.08
C ARG A 237 -7.94 12.64 -7.15
N TRP A 238 -6.71 12.18 -6.92
CA TRP A 238 -5.96 11.34 -7.84
C TRP A 238 -5.51 10.03 -7.18
N LEU A 239 -5.61 8.91 -7.89
CA LEU A 239 -5.19 7.60 -7.37
C LEU A 239 -3.84 7.19 -7.98
N LEU A 240 -2.75 7.50 -7.28
CA LEU A 240 -1.42 7.04 -7.64
C LEU A 240 -1.24 5.55 -7.30
N ARG A 241 -0.60 4.79 -8.18
CA ARG A 241 -0.24 3.38 -7.96
C ARG A 241 1.25 3.23 -7.68
N ASP A 242 1.61 2.24 -6.88
CA ASP A 242 3.00 1.81 -6.64
C ASP A 242 3.97 2.95 -6.24
N ARG A 243 3.49 3.87 -5.40
CA ARG A 243 4.29 4.98 -4.86
C ARG A 243 5.45 4.42 -4.03
N PHE A 244 6.68 4.79 -4.40
CA PHE A 244 7.88 4.43 -3.67
C PHE A 244 8.39 5.61 -2.84
N VAL A 245 8.54 5.39 -1.53
CA VAL A 245 8.97 6.39 -0.55
C VAL A 245 10.34 6.02 -0.03
N GLU A 246 11.31 6.89 -0.25
CA GLU A 246 12.66 6.80 0.32
C GLU A 246 12.90 8.04 1.19
N THR A 247 13.12 7.86 2.49
CA THR A 247 13.44 9.01 3.36
C THR A 247 14.20 8.57 4.59
N SER A 248 14.77 9.52 5.32
CA SER A 248 15.55 9.25 6.52
C SER A 248 15.38 10.35 7.57
N PHE A 249 15.61 10.02 8.82
CA PHE A 249 15.71 10.99 9.92
C PHE A 249 16.89 10.64 10.83
N LEU A 250 17.21 11.55 11.76
CA LEU A 250 18.23 11.34 12.78
C LEU A 250 17.51 11.05 14.10
N TRP A 251 17.90 9.94 14.74
CA TRP A 251 17.36 9.51 16.03
C TRP A 251 18.34 9.82 17.15
N GLY A 252 17.88 10.51 18.19
CA GLY A 252 18.69 10.95 19.33
C GLY A 252 19.45 12.27 19.06
N GLU A 253 19.66 13.05 20.13
CA GLU A 253 20.22 14.41 20.05
C GLU A 253 21.76 14.44 20.09
N GLU A 254 22.38 13.78 21.07
CA GLU A 254 23.85 13.81 21.26
C GLU A 254 24.63 12.89 20.30
N GLN A 255 24.06 11.72 19.98
CA GLN A 255 24.66 10.75 19.05
C GLN A 255 23.63 10.38 17.98
N PRO A 256 23.36 11.28 17.02
CA PRO A 256 22.31 11.10 16.03
C PRO A 256 22.58 9.87 15.16
N ARG A 257 21.73 8.85 15.31
CA ARG A 257 21.76 7.64 14.49
C ARG A 257 20.82 7.82 13.32
N ARG A 258 21.32 7.63 12.09
CA ARG A 258 20.50 7.73 10.90
C ARG A 258 19.56 6.54 10.80
N VAL A 259 18.26 6.80 10.71
CA VAL A 259 17.22 5.78 10.46
C VAL A 259 16.62 6.06 9.08
N GLN A 260 16.47 5.03 8.25
CA GLN A 260 16.00 5.13 6.87
C GLN A 260 14.78 4.23 6.60
N PHE A 261 13.91 4.75 5.77
CA PHE A 261 12.76 4.09 5.16
C PHE A 261 12.99 3.89 3.68
N SER A 262 12.66 2.69 3.21
CA SER A 262 12.52 2.35 1.79
C SER A 262 11.24 1.50 1.71
N GLN A 263 10.15 2.10 1.26
CA GLN A 263 8.81 1.54 1.38
C GLN A 263 8.02 1.72 0.08
N ARG A 264 7.16 0.76 -0.24
CA ARG A 264 6.21 0.81 -1.35
C ARG A 264 4.79 0.85 -0.81
N ASN A 265 4.01 1.81 -1.30
CA ASN A 265 2.59 1.93 -1.03
C ASN A 265 1.84 1.57 -2.33
N ASP A 266 0.95 0.60 -2.26
CA ASP A 266 0.32 -0.01 -3.45
C ASP A 266 -0.61 0.96 -4.18
N LEU A 267 -1.44 1.65 -3.41
CA LEU A 267 -2.37 2.69 -3.85
C LEU A 267 -2.24 3.88 -2.91
N VAL A 268 -2.23 5.08 -3.46
CA VAL A 268 -2.19 6.33 -2.69
C VAL A 268 -3.17 7.32 -3.27
N LEU A 269 -4.11 7.76 -2.44
CA LEU A 269 -5.05 8.81 -2.77
C LEU A 269 -4.38 10.16 -2.50
N LEU A 270 -4.15 10.92 -3.56
CA LEU A 270 -3.58 12.26 -3.54
C LEU A 270 -4.69 13.31 -3.66
N SER A 271 -4.45 14.49 -3.10
CA SER A 271 -5.37 15.64 -3.14
C SER A 271 -4.60 16.96 -3.38
N PRO A 272 -5.26 18.01 -3.90
CA PRO A 272 -4.69 19.34 -4.05
C PRO A 272 -4.48 20.08 -2.70
N THR A 273 -5.22 19.71 -1.65
CA THR A 273 -5.12 20.29 -0.29
C THR A 273 -4.46 19.29 0.68
N PRO A 274 -3.83 19.73 1.78
CA PRO A 274 -3.30 18.82 2.82
C PRO A 274 -4.42 18.08 3.56
N THR A 275 -4.09 16.97 4.21
CA THR A 275 -5.03 16.25 5.08
C THR A 275 -5.37 17.12 6.30
N PRO A 276 -6.64 17.33 6.63
CA PRO A 276 -7.02 18.13 7.80
C PRO A 276 -6.51 17.47 9.10
N LEU A 277 -6.11 18.30 10.06
CA LEU A 277 -5.53 17.83 11.31
C LEU A 277 -6.59 17.12 12.18
N CYS A 278 -6.16 16.18 13.01
CA CYS A 278 -7.07 15.50 13.95
C CYS A 278 -7.13 16.25 15.28
N GLU A 279 -6.01 16.82 15.72
CA GLU A 279 -5.90 17.69 16.88
C GLU A 279 -4.95 18.85 16.54
N HIS A 280 -5.24 20.07 16.98
CA HIS A 280 -4.29 21.17 16.84
C HIS A 280 -3.07 20.93 17.75
N PRO A 281 -1.85 21.27 17.31
CA PRO A 281 -0.63 21.00 18.07
C PRO A 281 -0.61 21.80 19.38
N ALA A 282 -0.87 21.12 20.50
CA ALA A 282 -0.84 21.72 21.83
C ALA A 282 0.61 22.03 22.27
N ALA A 283 0.80 23.18 22.90
CA ALA A 283 2.11 23.60 23.45
C ALA A 283 2.58 22.75 24.65
N ALA A 284 1.68 21.95 25.25
CA ALA A 284 1.96 21.05 26.35
C ALA A 284 1.19 19.73 26.16
N LEU A 285 1.74 18.63 26.68
CA LEU A 285 1.09 17.33 26.65
C LEU A 285 -0.11 17.29 27.59
N THR A 286 -1.21 16.70 27.14
CA THR A 286 -2.34 16.38 28.01
C THR A 286 -1.93 15.30 29.02
N ALA A 287 -2.42 15.36 30.25
CA ALA A 287 -2.09 14.37 31.29
C ALA A 287 -2.31 12.92 30.82
N THR A 288 -3.40 12.67 30.07
CA THR A 288 -3.71 11.38 29.45
C THR A 288 -2.67 10.95 28.41
N GLN A 289 -2.18 11.87 27.57
CA GLN A 289 -1.16 11.59 26.56
C GLN A 289 0.18 11.21 27.21
N ALA A 290 0.56 11.92 28.28
CA ALA A 290 1.76 11.59 29.06
C ALA A 290 1.66 10.22 29.75
N GLN A 291 0.49 9.88 30.32
CA GLN A 291 0.24 8.56 30.92
C GLN A 291 0.32 7.44 29.88
N ILE A 292 -0.39 7.57 28.75
CA ILE A 292 -0.34 6.60 27.64
C ILE A 292 1.12 6.37 27.22
N PHE A 293 1.89 7.44 27.03
CA PHE A 293 3.28 7.29 26.58
C PHE A 293 4.21 6.64 27.62
N GLU A 294 4.07 6.94 28.91
CA GLU A 294 4.81 6.25 29.96
C GLU A 294 4.43 4.74 30.03
N ASP A 295 3.18 4.37 29.78
CA ASP A 295 2.77 2.97 29.65
C ASP A 295 3.36 2.28 28.39
N LEU A 296 3.60 3.01 27.30
CA LEU A 296 4.38 2.48 26.16
C LEU A 296 5.86 2.31 26.53
N LYS A 297 6.43 3.30 27.21
CA LYS A 297 7.84 3.37 27.60
C LYS A 297 8.24 2.31 28.62
N THR A 298 7.38 2.00 29.59
CA THR A 298 7.59 0.89 30.55
C THR A 298 7.63 -0.48 29.87
N ARG A 299 6.87 -0.70 28.80
CA ARG A 299 6.94 -1.94 27.98
C ARG A 299 8.28 -2.13 27.26
N MET A 300 9.04 -1.05 27.08
CA MET A 300 10.35 -1.02 26.42
C MET A 300 11.53 -0.99 27.40
N HIS A 301 11.31 -1.20 28.70
CA HIS A 301 12.41 -1.27 29.68
C HIS A 301 13.51 -2.24 29.22
N LEU A 302 14.77 -1.80 29.32
CA LEU A 302 15.98 -2.53 28.93
C LEU A 302 16.15 -2.81 27.42
N ILE A 303 15.21 -2.43 26.54
CA ILE A 303 15.26 -2.70 25.10
C ILE A 303 15.45 -1.38 24.33
N SER A 304 16.44 -1.33 23.43
CA SER A 304 16.62 -0.18 22.55
C SER A 304 15.51 -0.16 21.48
N PRO A 305 14.86 0.99 21.20
CA PRO A 305 13.89 1.10 20.10
C PRO A 305 14.44 0.69 18.73
N LEU A 306 15.77 0.74 18.57
CA LEU A 306 16.50 0.48 17.33
C LEU A 306 16.83 -1.01 17.07
N ILE A 307 16.51 -1.92 17.99
CA ILE A 307 17.05 -3.30 18.02
C ILE A 307 16.78 -4.14 16.75
N ASP A 308 15.61 -3.98 16.12
CA ASP A 308 15.19 -4.81 14.98
C ASP A 308 15.61 -4.24 13.60
N LEU A 309 16.17 -3.01 13.58
CA LEU A 309 16.54 -2.30 12.35
C LEU A 309 17.83 -2.87 11.73
N THR A 310 17.87 -2.96 10.40
CA THR A 310 19.04 -3.49 9.68
C THR A 310 20.11 -2.42 9.50
N SER A 311 21.27 -2.58 10.14
CA SER A 311 22.42 -1.67 9.94
C SER A 311 23.08 -1.89 8.57
N THR A 312 23.17 -0.85 7.74
CA THR A 312 23.91 -0.83 6.48
C THR A 312 24.79 0.42 6.36
N THR A 313 25.93 0.31 5.68
CA THR A 313 26.76 1.46 5.28
C THR A 313 26.47 1.92 3.84
N GLN A 314 25.78 1.08 3.07
CA GLN A 314 25.33 1.38 1.71
C GLN A 314 23.90 1.91 1.78
N TYR A 315 23.74 3.19 1.48
CA TYR A 315 22.45 3.86 1.47
C TYR A 315 22.49 5.14 0.63
N ARG A 316 21.29 5.71 0.47
CA ARG A 316 21.03 6.96 -0.24
C ARG A 316 20.85 8.09 0.74
N GLU A 317 21.55 9.20 0.56
CA GLU A 317 21.37 10.39 1.41
C GLU A 317 20.10 11.16 1.08
N ASP A 318 19.72 11.16 -0.21
CA ASP A 318 18.59 11.90 -0.74
C ASP A 318 17.24 11.31 -0.31
N SER A 319 16.25 12.18 -0.15
CA SER A 319 14.88 11.81 0.23
C SER A 319 13.91 12.10 -0.92
N SER A 320 12.94 11.24 -1.11
CA SER A 320 12.01 11.21 -2.24
C SER A 320 10.67 10.67 -1.74
N ASP A 321 9.64 11.51 -1.78
CA ASP A 321 8.29 11.10 -1.39
C ASP A 321 7.52 10.40 -2.50
N GLY A 322 8.10 10.26 -3.71
CA GLY A 322 7.51 9.53 -4.83
C GLY A 322 6.28 10.20 -5.44
N ILE A 323 6.05 11.48 -5.15
CA ILE A 323 4.96 12.28 -5.72
C ILE A 323 5.60 13.31 -6.65
N HIS A 324 5.37 13.13 -7.95
CA HIS A 324 5.93 14.01 -8.98
C HIS A 324 4.88 14.96 -9.60
N THR A 325 3.60 14.79 -9.24
CA THR A 325 2.48 15.61 -9.73
C THR A 325 2.37 16.94 -8.96
N THR A 326 2.37 18.05 -9.68
CA THR A 326 2.17 19.41 -9.11
C THR A 326 0.74 19.65 -8.64
N ASN A 327 -0.26 19.12 -9.36
CA ASN A 327 -1.69 19.35 -9.08
C ASN A 327 -2.22 18.60 -7.84
N TYR A 328 -1.59 17.49 -7.45
CA TYR A 328 -2.00 16.67 -6.30
C TYR A 328 -0.80 16.35 -5.39
N PRO A 329 -0.25 17.36 -4.69
CA PRO A 329 0.99 17.17 -3.95
C PRO A 329 0.80 16.45 -2.60
N TYR A 330 -0.43 16.31 -2.06
CA TYR A 330 -0.62 15.80 -0.70
C TYR A 330 -1.16 14.36 -0.67
N PRO A 331 -0.45 13.40 -0.05
CA PRO A 331 -0.97 12.04 0.17
C PRO A 331 -1.93 12.00 1.36
N HIS A 332 -3.21 11.79 1.09
CA HIS A 332 -4.24 11.69 2.13
C HIS A 332 -4.32 10.29 2.72
N LEU A 333 -4.50 9.30 1.85
CA LEU A 333 -4.72 7.90 2.22
C LEU A 333 -3.74 6.99 1.48
N ILE A 334 -2.86 6.32 2.21
CA ILE A 334 -1.95 5.29 1.67
C ILE A 334 -2.49 3.89 1.94
N THR A 335 -2.26 2.93 1.05
CA THR A 335 -2.53 1.52 1.34
C THR A 335 -1.24 0.76 1.61
N VAL A 336 -1.29 -0.05 2.67
CA VAL A 336 -0.16 -0.87 3.13
C VAL A 336 -0.58 -2.33 3.01
N ASN A 337 -0.05 -2.98 1.98
CA ASN A 337 -0.37 -4.35 1.64
C ASN A 337 0.51 -5.32 2.43
N ILE A 338 -0.08 -6.02 3.39
CA ILE A 338 0.65 -6.95 4.25
C ILE A 338 0.58 -8.33 3.59
N ALA A 339 1.49 -8.54 2.65
CA ALA A 339 1.58 -9.71 1.80
C ALA A 339 1.72 -11.05 2.53
N LEU A 340 2.17 -11.03 3.79
CA LEU A 340 2.39 -12.19 4.67
C LEU A 340 1.12 -12.45 5.50
N PRO A 341 0.27 -13.41 5.12
CA PRO A 341 -1.06 -13.52 5.71
C PRO A 341 -1.01 -14.33 7.01
N ASN A 342 -2.04 -14.16 7.82
CA ASN A 342 -2.35 -14.99 8.99
C ASN A 342 -2.44 -16.52 8.72
N THR A 343 -2.29 -16.98 7.47
CA THR A 343 -2.77 -18.28 6.96
C THR A 343 -1.90 -18.93 5.87
N TRP A 344 -0.93 -18.21 5.30
CA TRP A 344 0.03 -18.76 4.33
C TRP A 344 1.44 -18.42 4.81
N SER A 345 2.32 -19.41 4.84
CA SER A 345 3.74 -19.19 5.15
C SER A 345 4.50 -18.84 3.89
N ASP A 346 5.46 -17.93 3.99
CA ASP A 346 6.41 -17.65 2.90
C ASP A 346 7.14 -18.94 2.47
N PHE A 347 7.36 -19.13 1.18
CA PHE A 347 8.21 -20.22 0.69
C PHE A 347 9.66 -20.10 1.17
N THR A 348 10.13 -18.87 1.41
CA THR A 348 11.48 -18.56 1.88
C THR A 348 11.62 -18.69 3.40
N ALA A 349 10.52 -18.52 4.15
CA ALA A 349 10.48 -18.58 5.61
C ALA A 349 9.23 -19.36 6.10
N PRO A 350 9.16 -20.69 5.86
CA PRO A 350 7.98 -21.50 6.20
C PRO A 350 7.73 -21.63 7.71
N GLU A 351 8.76 -21.36 8.52
CA GLU A 351 8.75 -21.41 9.99
C GLU A 351 8.42 -20.05 10.63
N LYS A 352 8.22 -19.00 9.82
CA LYS A 352 7.90 -17.66 10.33
C LYS A 352 6.51 -17.65 10.94
N ASP A 353 6.42 -17.18 12.19
CA ASP A 353 5.15 -17.00 12.88
C ASP A 353 4.20 -16.04 12.15
N ARG A 354 2.90 -16.19 12.45
CA ARG A 354 1.86 -15.30 11.92
C ARG A 354 2.10 -13.88 12.42
N ILE A 355 2.01 -12.90 11.51
CA ILE A 355 2.06 -11.48 11.87
C ILE A 355 0.92 -11.17 12.83
N THR A 356 1.25 -10.64 14.02
CA THR A 356 0.23 -10.25 15.00
C THR A 356 -0.52 -9.00 14.52
N VAL A 357 -1.72 -8.76 15.07
CA VAL A 357 -2.48 -7.53 14.83
C VAL A 357 -1.62 -6.29 15.13
N ALA A 358 -0.96 -6.29 16.30
CA ALA A 358 -0.10 -5.20 16.72
C ALA A 358 1.08 -5.00 15.75
N GLN A 359 1.70 -6.06 15.22
CA GLN A 359 2.76 -5.95 14.19
C GLN A 359 2.23 -5.36 12.88
N ARG A 360 1.03 -5.75 12.42
CA ARG A 360 0.38 -5.20 11.23
C ARG A 360 0.12 -3.69 11.38
N GLN A 361 -0.44 -3.28 12.52
CA GLN A 361 -0.64 -1.88 12.90
C GLN A 361 0.70 -1.12 12.96
N THR A 362 1.74 -1.76 13.50
CA THR A 362 3.08 -1.16 13.65
C THR A 362 3.75 -0.91 12.29
N ILE A 363 3.63 -1.84 11.33
CA ILE A 363 4.10 -1.62 9.94
C ILE A 363 3.36 -0.42 9.32
N GLY A 364 2.04 -0.34 9.53
CA GLY A 364 1.23 0.78 9.07
C GLY A 364 1.65 2.14 9.65
N LEU A 365 1.90 2.21 10.95
CA LEU A 365 2.43 3.42 11.62
C LEU A 365 3.77 3.86 11.00
N MET A 366 4.68 2.93 10.70
CA MET A 366 5.96 3.27 10.05
C MET A 366 5.79 3.73 8.60
N HIS A 367 4.78 3.25 7.89
CA HIS A 367 4.44 3.73 6.54
C HIS A 367 3.83 5.13 6.57
N CYS A 368 2.94 5.41 7.52
CA CYS A 368 2.42 6.75 7.78
C CYS A 368 3.55 7.72 8.13
N TYR A 369 4.39 7.40 9.13
CA TYR A 369 5.49 8.26 9.57
C TYR A 369 6.47 8.58 8.43
N ALA A 370 6.89 7.57 7.67
CA ALA A 370 7.76 7.78 6.52
C ALA A 370 7.11 8.62 5.42
N SER A 371 5.80 8.45 5.17
CA SER A 371 5.06 9.30 4.24
C SER A 371 5.02 10.76 4.71
N CYS A 372 4.64 11.02 5.97
CA CYS A 372 4.63 12.36 6.54
C CYS A 372 6.02 13.00 6.50
N LEU A 373 7.07 12.27 6.89
CA LEU A 373 8.46 12.72 6.90
C LEU A 373 8.97 13.06 5.48
N ALA A 374 8.64 12.24 4.48
CA ALA A 374 9.02 12.52 3.09
C ALA A 374 8.29 13.75 2.54
N THR A 375 7.00 13.91 2.84
CA THR A 375 6.22 15.10 2.48
C THR A 375 6.73 16.35 3.23
N ALA A 376 7.05 16.27 4.52
CA ALA A 376 7.64 17.35 5.30
C ALA A 376 8.96 17.85 4.70
N LYS A 377 9.83 16.92 4.27
CA LYS A 377 11.08 17.25 3.58
C LYS A 377 10.87 17.89 2.22
N ARG A 378 9.84 17.50 1.46
CA ARG A 378 9.53 18.15 0.18
C ARG A 378 8.97 19.56 0.37
N LEU A 379 8.13 19.78 1.38
CA LEU A 379 7.49 21.08 1.64
C LEU A 379 8.43 22.08 2.32
N TYR A 380 9.13 21.67 3.38
CA TYR A 380 9.94 22.56 4.23
C TYR A 380 11.45 22.41 4.03
N GLY A 381 11.90 21.50 3.15
CA GLY A 381 13.32 21.28 2.89
C GLY A 381 14.11 20.96 4.15
N ASN A 382 15.21 21.69 4.38
CA ASN A 382 16.03 21.56 5.59
C ASN A 382 15.38 22.14 6.85
N GLU A 383 14.30 22.92 6.73
CA GLU A 383 13.64 23.53 7.89
C GLU A 383 12.82 22.52 8.70
N CYS A 384 12.46 21.37 8.12
CA CYS A 384 11.78 20.29 8.85
C CYS A 384 12.59 19.73 10.04
N ALA A 385 13.91 19.94 10.07
CA ALA A 385 14.77 19.55 11.17
C ALA A 385 14.67 20.49 12.39
N LYS A 386 14.04 21.67 12.24
CA LYS A 386 13.67 22.55 13.35
C LYS A 386 12.39 22.00 14.00
N ALA A 387 12.35 21.96 15.33
CA ALA A 387 11.15 21.61 16.09
C ALA A 387 10.57 22.86 16.78
N PRO A 388 9.24 23.05 16.82
CA PRO A 388 8.21 22.28 16.12
C PRO A 388 8.26 22.44 14.60
N LEU A 389 7.57 21.55 13.87
CA LEU A 389 7.37 21.68 12.42
C LEU A 389 6.52 22.93 12.11
N PRO A 390 6.76 23.69 11.01
CA PRO A 390 6.03 24.93 10.73
C PRO A 390 4.50 24.75 10.66
N GLU A 391 4.04 23.70 9.98
CA GLU A 391 2.66 23.23 10.03
C GLU A 391 2.68 21.69 10.16
N PRO A 392 1.82 21.08 11.00
CA PRO A 392 1.75 19.62 11.10
C PRO A 392 1.26 18.95 9.81
N ILE A 393 1.69 17.71 9.58
CA ILE A 393 1.26 16.91 8.42
C ILE A 393 0.55 15.64 8.89
N ALA A 394 -0.72 15.50 8.48
CA ALA A 394 -1.50 14.29 8.71
C ALA A 394 -1.53 13.37 7.47
N VAL A 395 -1.41 12.05 7.68
CA VAL A 395 -1.56 11.01 6.65
C VAL A 395 -2.30 9.82 7.26
N GLN A 396 -3.27 9.29 6.53
CA GLN A 396 -4.01 8.08 6.89
C GLN A 396 -3.47 6.86 6.15
N ALA A 397 -3.56 5.68 6.78
CA ALA A 397 -3.26 4.40 6.15
C ALA A 397 -4.38 3.37 6.36
N VAL A 398 -4.58 2.54 5.34
CA VAL A 398 -5.34 1.29 5.42
C VAL A 398 -4.37 0.13 5.25
N CYS A 399 -4.22 -0.68 6.29
CA CYS A 399 -3.38 -1.87 6.30
C CYS A 399 -4.26 -3.11 6.18
N THR A 400 -3.97 -3.99 5.21
CA THR A 400 -4.79 -5.20 5.00
C THR A 400 -4.02 -6.37 4.42
N ASP A 401 -4.46 -7.58 4.79
CA ASP A 401 -4.07 -8.87 4.18
C ASP A 401 -5.12 -9.40 3.19
N GLY A 402 -6.10 -8.55 2.83
CA GLY A 402 -7.28 -8.88 2.02
C GLY A 402 -8.48 -9.37 2.83
N VAL A 403 -8.33 -9.69 4.11
CA VAL A 403 -9.42 -10.18 4.98
C VAL A 403 -9.59 -9.27 6.21
N PHE A 404 -8.48 -8.96 6.88
CA PHE A 404 -8.45 -8.04 8.00
C PHE A 404 -8.06 -6.63 7.55
N PHE A 405 -8.63 -5.64 8.21
CA PHE A 405 -8.37 -4.23 7.99
C PHE A 405 -7.96 -3.58 9.31
N ASP A 406 -6.84 -2.86 9.28
CA ASP A 406 -6.50 -1.86 10.29
C ASP A 406 -6.48 -0.49 9.63
N PHE A 407 -7.09 0.47 10.31
CA PHE A 407 -7.17 1.86 9.93
C PHE A 407 -6.30 2.68 10.87
N ILE A 408 -5.45 3.53 10.30
CA ILE A 408 -4.45 4.29 11.05
C ILE A 408 -4.50 5.73 10.59
N THR A 409 -4.51 6.64 11.54
CA THR A 409 -4.34 8.08 11.27
C THR A 409 -3.11 8.55 12.01
N PHE A 410 -2.18 9.20 11.31
CA PHE A 410 -0.93 9.70 11.89
C PHE A 410 -0.80 11.20 11.66
N GLN A 411 -0.35 11.93 12.67
CA GLN A 411 -0.08 13.36 12.60
C GLN A 411 1.34 13.66 13.07
N LEU A 412 2.13 14.20 12.14
CA LEU A 412 3.51 14.60 12.35
C LEU A 412 3.58 16.06 12.80
N ASN A 413 3.90 16.29 14.06
CA ASN A 413 4.10 17.60 14.70
C ASN A 413 5.59 17.96 14.86
N THR A 414 6.48 16.95 14.92
CA THR A 414 7.92 17.14 15.15
C THR A 414 8.78 16.03 14.54
N LEU A 415 10.02 16.39 14.15
CA LEU A 415 11.07 15.42 13.83
C LEU A 415 12.07 15.20 14.98
N ALA A 416 11.99 15.98 16.05
CA ALA A 416 12.84 15.79 17.22
C ALA A 416 12.47 14.48 17.93
N THR A 417 13.44 13.58 18.05
CA THR A 417 13.32 12.31 18.76
C THR A 417 14.41 12.25 19.83
N PRO A 418 14.07 12.38 21.12
CA PRO A 418 15.07 12.36 22.19
C PRO A 418 15.66 10.95 22.32
N ASP A 419 16.87 10.85 22.88
CA ASP A 419 17.49 9.56 23.15
C ASP A 419 16.82 8.88 24.36
N TRP A 420 15.78 8.10 24.06
CA TRP A 420 15.01 7.40 25.08
C TRP A 420 15.81 6.39 25.91
N SER A 421 17.01 5.99 25.48
CA SER A 421 17.86 5.10 26.29
C SER A 421 18.31 5.75 27.60
N LYS A 422 18.33 7.09 27.65
CA LYS A 422 18.63 7.90 28.84
C LYS A 422 17.42 8.15 29.75
N ASN A 423 16.25 7.59 29.40
CA ASN A 423 14.99 7.74 30.13
C ASN A 423 14.59 9.21 30.43
N PRO A 424 14.57 10.12 29.43
CA PRO A 424 14.07 11.48 29.62
C PRO A 424 12.56 11.48 29.93
N ALA A 425 12.09 12.54 30.59
CA ALA A 425 10.67 12.82 30.72
C ALA A 425 10.09 13.23 29.35
N PRO A 426 8.85 12.83 29.00
CA PRO A 426 8.22 13.22 27.75
C PRO A 426 7.94 14.73 27.76
N GLN A 427 8.34 15.40 26.68
CA GLN A 427 8.18 16.85 26.50
C GLN A 427 7.46 17.12 25.17
N ALA A 428 6.61 18.14 25.15
CA ALA A 428 6.01 18.62 23.91
C ALA A 428 7.07 19.38 23.05
N PRO A 429 6.94 19.39 21.72
CA PRO A 429 5.93 18.70 20.91
C PRO A 429 6.20 17.19 20.78
N MET A 430 5.11 16.40 20.67
CA MET A 430 5.15 14.99 20.30
C MET A 430 4.24 14.73 19.10
N ASN A 431 4.50 13.67 18.36
CA ASN A 431 3.65 13.20 17.27
C ASN A 431 2.41 12.46 17.84
N LEU A 432 1.33 12.38 17.07
CA LEU A 432 0.09 11.74 17.48
C LEU A 432 -0.32 10.68 16.45
N ALA A 433 -0.86 9.56 16.92
CA ALA A 433 -1.45 8.55 16.06
C ALA A 433 -2.68 7.91 16.69
N TRP A 434 -3.61 7.48 15.83
CA TRP A 434 -4.82 6.76 16.19
C TRP A 434 -4.84 5.43 15.43
N VAL A 435 -5.14 4.34 16.12
CA VAL A 435 -5.13 2.98 15.57
C VAL A 435 -6.45 2.29 15.86
N ASP A 436 -7.23 2.03 14.82
CA ASP A 436 -8.49 1.30 14.85
C ASP A 436 -8.38 0.07 13.96
N GLY A 437 -8.26 -1.13 14.54
CA GLY A 437 -7.95 -2.33 13.76
C GLY A 437 -8.51 -3.64 14.29
N ASN A 438 -8.04 -4.72 13.65
CA ASN A 438 -8.56 -6.07 13.76
C ASN A 438 -9.98 -6.28 13.18
N HIS A 439 -10.35 -5.51 12.16
CA HIS A 439 -11.67 -5.60 11.52
C HIS A 439 -11.68 -6.67 10.42
N GLU A 440 -12.40 -7.78 10.61
CA GLU A 440 -12.59 -8.83 9.59
C GLU A 440 -13.70 -8.42 8.60
N ILE A 441 -13.38 -8.14 7.33
CA ILE A 441 -14.41 -7.77 6.33
C ILE A 441 -15.29 -8.97 5.93
N VAL A 442 -14.70 -10.17 5.85
CA VAL A 442 -15.41 -11.43 5.56
C VAL A 442 -14.80 -12.58 6.32
N ARG A 443 -15.64 -13.47 6.85
CA ARG A 443 -15.15 -14.68 7.52
C ARG A 443 -14.67 -15.71 6.52
N LYS A 444 -13.36 -15.92 6.50
CA LYS A 444 -12.69 -16.84 5.57
C LYS A 444 -12.55 -18.24 6.16
N HIS A 445 -13.46 -19.12 5.73
CA HIS A 445 -13.54 -20.50 6.18
C HIS A 445 -12.55 -21.41 5.42
N TYR A 446 -11.48 -21.79 6.12
CA TYR A 446 -10.48 -22.72 5.61
C TYR A 446 -10.89 -24.20 5.83
N PRO A 447 -11.05 -25.00 4.76
CA PRO A 447 -11.41 -26.40 4.88
C PRO A 447 -10.23 -27.23 5.40
N LYS A 448 -10.51 -28.13 6.35
CA LYS A 448 -9.49 -29.00 6.97
C LYS A 448 -9.01 -30.09 6.00
N ARG A 449 -7.72 -30.42 6.07
CA ARG A 449 -7.05 -31.53 5.36
C ARG A 449 -7.09 -31.43 3.82
N SER A 450 -7.77 -32.36 3.14
CA SER A 450 -7.72 -32.52 1.67
C SER A 450 -8.70 -31.64 0.89
N MET A 451 -9.66 -31.01 1.56
CA MET A 451 -10.75 -30.25 0.91
C MET A 451 -10.38 -28.81 0.52
N LEU A 452 -9.09 -28.50 0.34
CA LEU A 452 -8.52 -27.14 0.18
C LEU A 452 -9.23 -26.23 -0.84
N ARG A 453 -9.72 -26.81 -1.93
CA ARG A 453 -10.47 -26.10 -2.99
C ARG A 453 -11.83 -25.57 -2.54
N ASN A 454 -12.32 -25.97 -1.37
CA ASN A 454 -13.61 -25.58 -0.80
C ASN A 454 -13.45 -24.43 0.22
N THR A 455 -12.54 -23.48 -0.03
CA THR A 455 -12.43 -22.27 0.81
C THR A 455 -13.69 -21.43 0.60
N LYS A 456 -14.39 -21.09 1.68
CA LYS A 456 -15.63 -20.32 1.65
C LYS A 456 -15.44 -18.95 2.29
N TYR A 457 -16.21 -17.98 1.83
CA TYR A 457 -16.30 -16.65 2.40
C TYR A 457 -17.75 -16.47 2.87
N THR A 458 -17.94 -16.06 4.12
CA THR A 458 -19.26 -15.81 4.74
C THR A 458 -19.20 -14.53 5.55
N ASP A 459 -20.33 -14.11 6.12
CA ASP A 459 -20.39 -13.07 7.15
C ASP A 459 -19.69 -11.76 6.74
N LEU A 460 -20.14 -11.15 5.64
CA LEU A 460 -19.67 -9.84 5.19
C LEU A 460 -20.06 -8.75 6.19
N ASP A 461 -19.07 -8.09 6.80
CA ASP A 461 -19.31 -6.94 7.68
C ASP A 461 -19.14 -5.61 6.93
N MET A 462 -20.29 -5.01 6.60
CA MET A 462 -20.36 -3.69 5.96
C MET A 462 -19.79 -2.56 6.84
N LYS A 463 -19.67 -2.73 8.16
CA LYS A 463 -19.05 -1.72 9.04
C LYS A 463 -17.60 -1.45 8.66
N VAL A 464 -16.87 -2.48 8.23
CA VAL A 464 -15.47 -2.36 7.77
C VAL A 464 -15.41 -1.54 6.48
N PHE A 465 -16.37 -1.74 5.57
CA PHE A 465 -16.51 -0.90 4.39
C PHE A 465 -16.87 0.55 4.75
N TYR A 466 -17.76 0.78 5.71
CA TYR A 466 -18.13 2.14 6.15
C TYR A 466 -16.97 2.87 6.85
N ARG A 467 -16.11 2.17 7.58
CA ARG A 467 -14.83 2.72 8.08
C ARG A 467 -13.93 3.14 6.92
N LEU A 468 -13.72 2.25 5.94
CA LEU A 468 -12.95 2.55 4.73
C LEU A 468 -13.51 3.77 3.98
N PHE A 469 -14.83 3.89 3.90
CA PHE A 469 -15.50 5.01 3.23
C PHE A 469 -15.39 6.33 4.02
N ALA A 470 -15.42 6.28 5.36
CA ALA A 470 -15.14 7.44 6.20
C ALA A 470 -13.69 7.94 6.02
N TYR A 471 -12.71 7.02 6.02
CA TYR A 471 -11.31 7.30 5.70
C TYR A 471 -11.15 7.88 4.28
N TYR A 472 -11.90 7.34 3.31
CA TYR A 472 -11.92 7.89 1.97
C TYR A 472 -12.43 9.34 1.94
N LEU A 473 -13.49 9.68 2.69
CA LEU A 473 -14.12 11.01 2.62
C LEU A 473 -13.48 12.08 3.51
N TYR A 474 -12.72 11.71 4.55
CA TYR A 474 -12.19 12.62 5.57
C TYR A 474 -11.51 13.87 5.00
N GLY A 475 -10.62 13.67 4.02
CA GLY A 475 -9.85 14.72 3.38
C GLY A 475 -10.66 15.77 2.61
N MET A 476 -11.90 15.45 2.25
CA MET A 476 -12.81 16.36 1.54
C MET A 476 -13.71 17.09 2.54
N LEU A 477 -14.46 16.32 3.35
CA LEU A 477 -15.56 16.85 4.17
C LEU A 477 -15.10 17.77 5.30
N ALA A 478 -13.97 17.50 5.95
CA ALA A 478 -13.51 18.35 7.06
C ALA A 478 -13.09 19.76 6.60
N THR A 479 -12.81 19.98 5.30
CA THR A 479 -12.54 21.33 4.77
C THR A 479 -13.81 22.17 4.55
N GLU A 480 -15.01 21.58 4.60
CA GLU A 480 -16.27 22.32 4.52
C GLU A 480 -16.70 22.89 5.88
N ASP A 481 -16.48 22.14 6.97
CA ASP A 481 -16.76 22.61 8.33
C ASP A 481 -15.83 23.81 8.68
N GLU A 482 -14.52 23.76 8.38
CA GLU A 482 -13.58 24.90 8.57
C GLU A 482 -13.95 26.14 7.73
N LYS A 483 -14.44 25.96 6.50
CA LYS A 483 -14.97 27.05 5.66
C LYS A 483 -16.25 27.66 6.23
N THR A 484 -17.06 26.85 6.91
CA THR A 484 -18.32 27.31 7.51
C THR A 484 -18.05 28.12 8.78
N GLU A 485 -17.11 27.69 9.63
CA GLU A 485 -16.69 28.47 10.81
C GLU A 485 -16.03 29.80 10.45
N SER A 486 -15.15 29.82 9.44
CA SER A 486 -14.49 31.06 8.99
C SER A 486 -15.45 32.09 8.34
N LEU A 487 -16.61 31.67 7.83
CA LEU A 487 -17.68 32.57 7.38
C LEU A 487 -18.52 33.11 8.56
N VAL A 488 -18.70 32.32 9.63
CA VAL A 488 -19.40 32.77 10.86
C VAL A 488 -18.55 33.77 11.64
N VAL A 489 -17.24 33.58 11.74
CA VAL A 489 -16.34 34.53 12.43
C VAL A 489 -16.31 35.89 11.73
N ASN A 490 -16.32 35.92 10.40
CA ASN A 490 -16.32 37.16 9.62
C ASN A 490 -17.67 37.92 9.61
N SER A 491 -18.76 37.31 10.09
CA SER A 491 -20.08 37.97 10.20
C SER A 491 -20.40 38.51 11.60
N GLY A 492 -19.58 38.21 12.63
CA GLY A 492 -19.71 38.78 13.97
C GLY A 492 -19.08 40.18 14.17
N GLY A 493 -18.54 40.78 13.11
CA GLY A 493 -17.72 42.00 13.16
C GLY A 493 -18.40 43.30 12.68
N ALA A 494 -19.73 43.38 12.65
CA ALA A 494 -20.45 44.60 12.28
C ALA A 494 -21.87 44.68 12.87
N ILE A 495 -22.00 45.34 14.04
CA ILE A 495 -23.09 46.24 14.49
C ILE A 495 -22.63 46.92 15.78
#